data_AF-A0A3B9H3M5-F1
#
_entry.id   AF-A0A3B9H3M5-F1
#
_cell.length_a   1.000
_cell.length_b   1.000
_cell.length_c   1.000
_cell.angle_alpha   90.00
_cell.angle_beta   90.00
_cell.angle_gamma   90.00
#
_symmetry.space_group_name_H-M   'P 1'
#
loop_
_entity.id
_entity.type
_entity.pdbx_description
1 polymer ?
#
loop_
_entity_poly.entity_id
_entity_poly.type
_entity_poly.pdbx_seq_one_letter_code
_entity_poly.pdbx_strand_id
1 'polypeptide(L)' 'MREKEMGMLVSAGRDRVPAVRAAIKGGYVTHLATCSASAQMLLEDTS' A
#
# COMPACT_ATOMS: atom_id res chain seq x y z
N MET A 1 -3.24 -10.75 8.31
CA MET A 1 -3.61 -10.96 6.89
C MET A 1 -2.63 -11.83 6.11
N ARG A 2 -1.37 -12.03 6.53
CA ARG A 2 -0.29 -12.63 5.71
C ARG A 2 -0.56 -14.02 5.11
N GLU A 3 -1.47 -14.79 5.70
CA GLU A 3 -1.83 -16.15 5.27
C GLU A 3 -3.27 -16.22 4.71
N LYS A 4 -3.91 -15.06 4.54
CA LYS A 4 -5.21 -14.98 3.87
C LYS A 4 -4.98 -14.83 2.38
N GLU A 5 -5.74 -15.60 1.60
CA GLU A 5 -5.74 -15.52 0.13
C GLU A 5 -6.02 -14.09 -0.36
N MET A 6 -6.90 -13.36 0.34
CA MET A 6 -7.17 -11.95 0.08
C MET A 6 -6.92 -11.06 1.30
N GLY A 7 -6.17 -9.98 1.07
CA GLY A 7 -5.97 -8.88 2.00
C GLY A 7 -6.20 -7.55 1.30
N MET A 8 -7.33 -6.89 1.63
CA MET A 8 -7.69 -5.58 1.08
C MET A 8 -7.27 -4.48 2.05
N LEU A 9 -6.53 -3.48 1.55
CA LEU A 9 -6.20 -2.26 2.27
C LEU A 9 -6.86 -1.07 1.58
N VAL A 10 -7.52 -0.22 2.36
CA VAL A 10 -8.03 1.08 1.90
C VAL A 10 -7.26 2.16 2.64
N SER A 11 -6.52 2.98 1.92
CA SER A 11 -5.70 4.04 2.52
C SER A 11 -5.45 5.17 1.54
N ALA A 12 -5.34 6.40 2.03
CA ALA A 12 -5.00 7.59 1.27
C ALA A 12 -4.26 8.59 2.18
N GLY A 13 -3.53 9.52 1.56
CA GLY A 13 -2.73 10.52 2.27
C GLY A 13 -1.22 10.27 2.16
N ARG A 14 -0.44 11.35 2.10
CA ARG A 14 1.03 11.33 1.93
C ARG A 14 1.74 10.70 3.14
N ASP A 15 1.26 11.02 4.33
CA ASP A 15 1.72 10.50 5.63
C ASP A 15 1.59 8.97 5.73
N ARG A 16 0.66 8.37 5.00
CA ARG A 16 0.40 6.92 5.02
C ARG A 16 1.20 6.12 4.00
N VAL A 17 1.79 6.77 2.99
CA VAL A 17 2.54 6.09 1.92
C VAL A 17 3.64 5.16 2.46
N PRO A 18 4.47 5.54 3.45
CA PRO A 18 5.48 4.63 3.98
C PRO A 18 4.88 3.36 4.61
N ALA A 19 3.80 3.50 5.38
CA ALA A 19 3.12 2.37 6.02
C ALA A 19 2.45 1.45 4.99
N VAL A 20 1.80 2.03 3.96
CA VAL A 20 1.21 1.26 2.85
C VAL A 20 2.30 0.47 2.11
N ARG A 21 3.44 1.09 1.81
CA ARG A 21 4.58 0.44 1.15
C ARG A 21 5.12 -0.74 1.97
N ALA A 22 5.27 -0.56 3.28
CA ALA A 22 5.68 -1.62 4.18
C ALA A 22 4.66 -2.78 4.23
N ALA A 23 3.36 -2.47 4.25
CA ALA A 23 2.30 -3.49 4.27
C ALA A 23 2.28 -4.33 2.98
N ILE A 24 2.48 -3.69 1.83
CA ILE A 24 2.63 -4.37 0.53
C ILE A 24 3.88 -5.26 0.53
N LYS A 25 5.06 -4.69 0.85
CA LYS A 25 6.34 -5.44 0.84
C LYS A 25 6.37 -6.58 1.86
N GLY A 26 5.65 -6.45 2.98
CA GLY A 26 5.50 -7.49 3.99
C GLY A 26 4.60 -8.66 3.61
N GLY A 27 3.88 -8.56 2.47
CA GLY A 27 2.93 -9.58 2.01
C GLY A 27 1.62 -9.57 2.80
N TYR A 28 1.26 -8.46 3.45
CA TYR A 28 0.01 -8.35 4.20
C TYR A 28 -1.18 -7.89 3.35
N VAL A 29 -0.90 -7.32 2.18
CA VAL A 29 -1.87 -6.70 1.27
C VAL A 29 -1.73 -7.34 -0.11
N THR A 30 -2.83 -7.83 -0.65
CA THR A 30 -2.92 -8.30 -2.04
C THR A 30 -3.67 -7.31 -2.93
N HIS A 31 -4.57 -6.50 -2.36
CA HIS A 31 -5.35 -5.49 -3.09
C HIS A 31 -5.34 -4.16 -2.33
N LEU A 32 -5.09 -3.06 -3.03
CA LEU A 32 -5.07 -1.70 -2.46
C LEU A 32 -6.10 -0.80 -3.17
N ALA A 33 -6.98 -0.18 -2.40
CA ALA A 33 -7.80 0.95 -2.84
C ALA A 33 -7.20 2.26 -2.29
N THR A 34 -6.85 3.18 -3.18
CA THR A 34 -6.21 4.46 -2.81
C THR A 34 -6.57 5.57 -3.81
N CYS A 35 -6.14 6.81 -3.54
CA CYS A 35 -6.30 7.93 -4.47
C CYS A 35 -5.09 8.08 -5.39
N SER A 36 -5.27 8.80 -6.52
CA SER A 36 -4.22 8.98 -7.53
C SER A 36 -2.94 9.60 -6.98
N ALA A 37 -3.03 10.55 -6.05
CA ALA A 37 -1.86 11.18 -5.44
C ALA A 37 -1.03 10.18 -4.60
N SER A 38 -1.68 9.37 -3.78
CA SER A 38 -1.01 8.32 -3.01
C SER A 38 -0.46 7.21 -3.90
N ALA A 39 -1.18 6.84 -4.97
CA ALA A 39 -0.70 5.88 -5.96
C ALA A 39 0.59 6.37 -6.66
N GLN A 40 0.63 7.63 -7.07
CA GLN A 40 1.82 8.23 -7.70
C GLN A 40 3.03 8.15 -6.76
N MET A 41 2.88 8.58 -5.50
CA MET A 41 3.96 8.50 -4.50
C MET A 41 4.40 7.07 -4.16
N LEU A 42 3.53 6.06 -4.35
CA LEU A 42 3.89 4.65 -4.19
C LEU A 42 4.72 4.12 -5.36
N LEU A 43 4.47 4.63 -6.56
CA LEU A 43 5.19 4.29 -7.80
C LEU A 43 6.54 5.01 -7.92
N GLU A 44 6.70 6.17 -7.29
CA GLU A 44 7.98 6.87 -7.23
C GLU A 44 9.06 5.99 -6.57
N ASP A 45 10.22 5.94 -7.23
CA ASP A 45 11.38 5.17 -6.79
C ASP A 45 12.05 5.90 -5.62
N THR A 46 12.16 5.21 -4.49
CA THR A 46 12.82 5.70 -3.27
C THR A 46 14.03 4.82 -2.94
N SER A 47 14.70 4.32 -3.99
CA SER A 47 15.96 3.57 -3.92
C SER A 47 17.09 4.42 -3.35
#